data_AF-A0A6I7D9D8-F1
#
_entry.id   AF-A0A6I7D9D8-F1
#
_cell.length_a   1.000
_cell.length_b   1.000
_cell.length_c   1.000
_cell.angle_alpha   90.00
_cell.angle_beta   90.00
_cell.angle_gamma   90.00
#
_symmetry.space_group_name_H-M   'P 1'
#
loop_
_entity.id
_entity.type
_entity.pdbx_description
1 polymer ?
#
loop_
_entity_poly.entity_id
_entity_poly.type
_entity_poly.pdbx_seq_one_letter_code
_entity_poly.pdbx_strand_id
1 'polypeptide(L)'
;MIGLGFTVGNYLGGKLSAKGIDRTLVMFFILLILSMILLPLVSNHLFLTIITLFIWSVASFALVPPLQIKTMQIAHDAPGLVSSVNIGAFNLGNAIGAVIGGVALKYSCNIVPLSAALVGIIGLLLVFAQYKVKREPQRSLA
;
A
#
# COMPACT_ATOMS: atom_id res chain seq x y z
N MET A 1 -19.61 1.59 -0.74
CA MET A 1 -18.57 2.49 -0.18
C MET A 1 -17.16 2.10 -0.60
N ILE A 2 -16.75 0.83 -0.50
CA ILE A 2 -15.38 0.37 -0.79
C ILE A 2 -14.93 0.73 -2.21
N GLY A 3 -15.73 0.43 -3.23
CA GLY A 3 -15.41 0.79 -4.62
C GLY A 3 -15.24 2.30 -4.86
N LEU A 4 -16.06 3.14 -4.22
CA LEU A 4 -15.86 4.60 -4.24
C LEU A 4 -14.54 4.99 -3.57
N GLY A 5 -14.21 4.35 -2.45
CA GLY A 5 -12.92 4.51 -1.79
C GLY A 5 -11.76 4.15 -2.71
N PHE A 6 -11.86 3.04 -3.46
CA PHE A 6 -10.84 2.66 -4.44
C PHE A 6 -10.68 3.70 -5.55
N THR A 7 -11.78 4.21 -6.11
CA THR A 7 -11.74 5.27 -7.13
C THR A 7 -11.08 6.54 -6.59
N VAL A 8 -11.49 6.99 -5.41
CA VAL A 8 -10.88 8.16 -4.75
C VAL A 8 -9.41 7.92 -4.45
N GLY A 9 -9.06 6.73 -3.97
CA GLY A 9 -7.69 6.31 -3.70
C GLY A 9 -6.82 6.40 -4.94
N ASN A 10 -7.21 5.76 -6.05
CA ASN A 10 -6.47 5.82 -7.31
C ASN A 10 -6.28 7.27 -7.79
N TYR A 11 -7.32 8.09 -7.74
CA TYR A 11 -7.24 9.49 -8.13
C TYR A 11 -6.24 10.27 -7.25
N LEU A 12 -6.35 10.15 -5.92
CA LEU A 12 -5.46 10.84 -4.98
C LEU A 12 -4.02 10.34 -5.08
N GLY A 13 -3.82 9.02 -5.22
CA GLY A 13 -2.52 8.39 -5.41
C GLY A 13 -1.81 8.93 -6.65
N GLY A 14 -2.51 8.99 -7.79
CA GLY A 14 -1.96 9.56 -9.03
C GLY A 14 -1.66 11.06 -8.89
N LYS A 15 -2.60 11.83 -8.36
CA LYS A 15 -2.46 13.30 -8.20
C LYS A 15 -1.33 13.69 -7.25
N LEU A 16 -1.19 13.02 -6.12
CA LEU A 16 -0.16 13.33 -5.12
C LEU A 16 1.23 12.83 -5.56
N SER A 17 1.29 11.77 -6.36
CA SER A 17 2.55 11.27 -6.94
C SER A 17 3.28 12.32 -7.78
N ALA A 18 2.54 13.23 -8.44
CA ALA A 18 3.13 14.35 -9.17
C ALA A 18 3.94 15.31 -8.27
N LYS A 19 3.63 15.38 -6.96
CA LYS A 19 4.37 16.16 -5.96
C LYS A 19 5.51 15.38 -5.30
N GLY A 20 5.61 14.08 -5.58
CA GLY A 20 6.61 13.17 -5.02
C GLY A 20 6.02 11.79 -4.76
N ILE A 21 6.45 10.83 -5.58
CA ILE A 21 6.06 9.40 -5.50
C ILE A 21 6.36 8.85 -4.11
N ASP A 22 7.60 9.01 -3.67
CA ASP A 22 8.14 8.52 -2.41
C ASP A 22 7.34 9.05 -1.19
N ARG A 23 7.07 10.36 -1.15
CA ARG A 23 6.24 10.97 -0.10
C ARG A 23 4.81 10.43 -0.10
N THR A 24 4.25 10.22 -1.30
CA THR A 24 2.90 9.69 -1.48
C THR A 24 2.79 8.26 -0.96
N LEU A 25 3.79 7.40 -1.26
CA LEU A 25 3.87 6.04 -0.73
C LEU A 25 3.90 6.03 0.80
N VAL A 26 4.81 6.79 1.41
CA VAL A 26 4.92 6.84 2.88
C VAL A 26 3.61 7.26 3.54
N MET A 27 2.98 8.32 3.03
CA MET A 27 1.73 8.85 3.56
C MET A 27 0.60 7.80 3.51
N PHE A 28 0.39 7.14 2.37
CA PHE A 28 -0.68 6.16 2.24
C PHE A 28 -0.39 4.83 2.92
N PHE A 29 0.88 4.41 3.03
CA PHE A 29 1.25 3.27 3.86
C PHE A 29 0.94 3.54 5.33
N ILE A 30 1.29 4.72 5.87
CA ILE A 30 0.95 5.10 7.26
C ILE A 30 -0.57 5.07 7.45
N LEU A 31 -1.34 5.68 6.54
CA LEU A 31 -2.80 5.69 6.62
C LEU A 31 -3.39 4.28 6.59
N LEU A 32 -2.86 3.41 5.72
CA LEU A 32 -3.25 2.01 5.62
C LEU A 32 -2.98 1.27 6.94
N ILE A 33 -1.76 1.38 7.47
CA ILE A 33 -1.35 0.73 8.74
C ILE A 33 -2.25 1.19 9.89
N LEU A 34 -2.46 2.51 10.03
CA LEU A 34 -3.31 3.05 11.08
C LEU A 34 -4.77 2.57 10.95
N SER A 35 -5.30 2.51 9.72
CA SER A 35 -6.66 1.98 9.50
C SER A 35 -6.79 0.51 9.91
N MET A 36 -5.74 -0.28 9.71
CA MET A 36 -5.70 -1.70 10.09
C MET A 36 -5.53 -1.90 11.60
N ILE A 37 -4.74 -1.06 12.27
CA ILE A 37 -4.64 -1.08 13.74
C ILE A 37 -5.97 -0.63 14.39
N LEU A 38 -6.64 0.35 13.79
CA LEU A 38 -7.88 0.92 14.32
C LEU A 38 -9.07 -0.04 14.16
N LEU A 39 -9.14 -0.80 13.07
CA LEU A 39 -10.28 -1.66 12.74
C LEU A 39 -10.73 -2.61 13.87
N PRO A 40 -9.86 -3.38 14.55
CA PRO A 40 -10.30 -4.24 15.65
C PRO A 40 -10.84 -3.45 16.84
N LEU A 41 -10.34 -2.24 17.09
CA LEU A 41 -10.77 -1.38 18.21
C LEU A 41 -12.18 -0.82 18.00
N VAL A 42 -12.54 -0.54 16.76
CA VAL A 42 -13.84 0.05 16.41
C VAL A 42 -14.85 -0.96 15.88
N SER A 43 -14.44 -2.23 15.74
CA SER A 43 -15.22 -3.31 15.10
C SER A 43 -16.63 -3.48 15.67
N ASN A 44 -16.83 -3.23 16.97
CA ASN A 44 -18.12 -3.32 17.65
C ASN A 44 -19.07 -2.13 17.36
N HIS A 45 -18.61 -1.08 16.69
CA HIS A 45 -19.40 0.10 16.32
C HIS A 45 -19.53 0.20 14.80
N LEU A 46 -20.73 -0.11 14.28
CA LEU A 46 -21.01 -0.16 12.84
C LEU A 46 -20.55 1.10 12.09
N PHE A 47 -20.88 2.29 12.60
CA PHE A 47 -20.56 3.56 11.95
C PHE A 47 -19.05 3.82 11.87
N LEU A 48 -18.31 3.57 12.95
CA LEU A 48 -16.86 3.72 12.98
C LEU A 48 -16.15 2.68 12.10
N THR A 49 -16.67 1.46 12.06
CA THR A 49 -16.18 0.40 11.15
C THR A 49 -16.35 0.81 9.69
N ILE A 50 -17.51 1.34 9.32
CA ILE A 50 -17.78 1.83 7.96
C ILE A 50 -16.80 2.92 7.55
N ILE A 51 -16.57 3.91 8.43
CA ILE A 51 -15.62 5.00 8.18
C ILE A 51 -14.20 4.45 8.03
N THR A 52 -13.79 3.56 8.94
CA THR A 52 -12.44 2.97 8.93
C THR A 52 -12.21 2.14 7.67
N LEU A 53 -13.18 1.34 7.24
CA LEU A 53 -13.12 0.58 6.00
C LEU A 53 -13.10 1.48 4.75
N PHE A 54 -13.78 2.62 4.78
CA PHE A 54 -13.70 3.60 3.69
C PHE A 54 -12.29 4.22 3.62
N ILE A 55 -11.72 4.64 4.74
CA ILE A 55 -10.34 5.16 4.82
C ILE A 55 -9.34 4.10 4.34
N TRP A 56 -9.48 2.86 4.81
CA TRP A 56 -8.68 1.73 4.34
C TRP A 56 -8.79 1.51 2.84
N SER A 57 -10.00 1.63 2.28
CA SER A 57 -10.22 1.48 0.83
C SER A 57 -9.49 2.57 0.04
N VAL A 58 -9.58 3.83 0.50
CA VAL A 58 -8.84 4.95 -0.10
C VAL A 58 -7.33 4.71 -0.02
N ALA A 59 -6.83 4.36 1.16
CA ALA A 59 -5.40 4.16 1.38
C ALA A 59 -4.82 2.99 0.56
N SER A 60 -5.52 1.86 0.50
CA SER A 60 -5.04 0.65 -0.18
C SER A 60 -4.86 0.87 -1.69
N PHE A 61 -5.83 1.52 -2.35
CA PHE A 61 -5.73 1.77 -3.79
C PHE A 61 -4.96 3.04 -4.14
N ALA A 62 -4.76 3.97 -3.20
CA ALA A 62 -3.88 5.11 -3.42
C ALA A 62 -2.39 4.74 -3.55
N LEU A 63 -2.00 3.54 -3.11
CA LEU A 63 -0.65 3.00 -3.29
C LEU A 63 -0.40 2.49 -4.72
N VAL A 64 -1.44 2.13 -5.48
CA VAL A 64 -1.29 1.50 -6.80
C VAL A 64 -0.65 2.44 -7.83
N PRO A 65 -1.16 3.67 -8.07
CA PRO A 65 -0.55 4.60 -9.02
C PRO A 65 0.92 4.96 -8.75
N PRO A 66 1.34 5.36 -7.52
CA PRO A 66 2.73 5.71 -7.28
C PRO A 66 3.68 4.53 -7.53
N LEU A 67 3.32 3.30 -7.14
CA LEU A 67 4.14 2.12 -7.41
C LEU A 67 4.27 1.89 -8.92
N GLN A 68 3.17 2.02 -9.66
CA GLN A 68 3.18 1.85 -11.11
C GLN A 68 4.01 2.91 -11.84
N ILE A 69 3.86 4.18 -11.46
CA ILE A 69 4.66 5.28 -12.02
C ILE A 69 6.14 5.08 -11.68
N LYS A 70 6.47 4.69 -10.44
CA LYS A 70 7.86 4.52 -9.98
C LYS A 70 8.61 3.48 -10.81
N THR A 71 7.99 2.33 -11.10
CA THR A 71 8.64 1.28 -11.89
C THR A 71 8.67 1.62 -13.37
N MET A 72 7.64 2.28 -13.91
CA MET A 72 7.64 2.74 -15.31
C MET A 72 8.76 3.75 -15.58
N GLN A 73 9.11 4.59 -14.60
CA GLN A 73 10.24 5.51 -14.71
C GLN A 73 11.61 4.79 -14.79
N ILE A 74 11.69 3.53 -14.38
CA ILE A 74 12.95 2.75 -14.37
C ILE A 74 13.15 2.02 -15.71
N ALA A 75 12.08 1.64 -16.41
CA ALA A 75 12.15 0.87 -17.65
C ALA A 75 11.59 1.67 -18.83
N HIS A 76 12.42 2.53 -19.41
CA HIS A 76 12.03 3.40 -20.52
C HIS A 76 11.70 2.63 -21.80
N ASP A 77 12.41 1.53 -22.06
CA ASP A 77 12.30 0.77 -23.32
C ASP A 77 11.17 -0.28 -23.31
N ALA A 78 10.59 -0.59 -22.15
CA ALA A 78 9.57 -1.63 -22.01
C ALA A 78 8.45 -1.31 -20.99
N PRO A 79 7.78 -0.15 -21.10
CA PRO A 79 6.76 0.28 -20.13
C PRO A 79 5.56 -0.68 -20.08
N GLY A 80 5.19 -1.32 -21.20
CA GLY A 80 4.14 -2.32 -21.25
C GLY A 80 4.46 -3.58 -20.45
N LEU A 81 5.70 -4.07 -20.53
CA LEU A 81 6.17 -5.22 -19.76
C LEU A 81 6.22 -4.90 -18.26
N VAL A 82 6.68 -3.72 -17.88
CA VAL A 82 6.68 -3.31 -16.47
C VAL A 82 5.26 -3.16 -15.92
N SER A 83 4.33 -2.66 -16.73
CA SER A 83 2.92 -2.59 -16.34
C SER A 83 2.35 -3.99 -16.04
N SER A 84 2.62 -4.97 -16.91
CA SER A 84 2.14 -6.34 -16.71
C SER A 84 2.81 -7.02 -15.51
N VAL A 85 4.10 -6.79 -15.28
CA VAL A 85 4.82 -7.26 -14.08
C VAL A 85 4.20 -6.69 -12.80
N ASN A 86 3.86 -5.40 -12.78
CA ASN A 86 3.20 -4.79 -11.63
C ASN A 86 1.82 -5.36 -11.35
N ILE A 87 1.02 -5.58 -12.40
CA ILE A 87 -0.29 -6.23 -12.27
C ILE A 87 -0.10 -7.66 -11.74
N GLY A 88 0.90 -8.39 -12.24
CA GLY A 88 1.29 -9.71 -11.74
C GLY A 88 1.67 -9.70 -10.26
N ALA A 89 2.53 -8.76 -9.84
CA ALA A 89 2.93 -8.58 -8.46
C ALA A 89 1.75 -8.22 -7.54
N PHE A 90 0.82 -7.38 -8.00
CA PHE A 90 -0.41 -7.07 -7.28
C PHE A 90 -1.28 -8.30 -7.07
N ASN A 91 -1.48 -9.12 -8.11
CA ASN A 91 -2.24 -10.36 -8.00
C ASN A 91 -1.56 -11.39 -7.08
N LEU A 92 -0.23 -11.51 -7.16
CA LEU A 92 0.55 -12.35 -6.24
C LEU A 92 0.39 -11.85 -4.78
N GLY A 93 0.43 -10.53 -4.57
CA GLY A 93 0.16 -9.92 -3.28
C GLY A 93 -1.23 -10.27 -2.74
N ASN A 94 -2.26 -10.24 -3.58
CA ASN A 94 -3.62 -10.66 -3.18
C ASN A 94 -3.67 -12.15 -2.81
N ALA A 95 -2.99 -13.02 -3.55
CA ALA A 95 -2.92 -14.44 -3.24
C ALA A 95 -2.21 -14.70 -1.89
N ILE A 96 -1.05 -14.08 -1.67
CA ILE A 96 -0.31 -14.17 -0.40
C ILE A 96 -1.14 -13.58 0.74
N GLY A 97 -1.77 -12.44 0.52
CA GLY A 97 -2.64 -11.78 1.50
C GLY A 97 -3.83 -12.64 1.89
N ALA A 98 -4.46 -13.34 0.95
CA ALA A 98 -5.53 -14.29 1.22
C ALA A 98 -5.05 -15.47 2.07
N VAL A 99 -3.85 -16.00 1.82
CA VAL A 99 -3.24 -17.06 2.65
C VAL A 99 -2.97 -16.54 4.06
N ILE A 100 -2.31 -15.39 4.20
CA ILE A 100 -2.01 -14.79 5.52
C ILE A 100 -3.29 -14.52 6.29
N GLY A 101 -4.28 -13.89 5.66
CA GLY A 101 -5.58 -13.60 6.27
C GLY A 101 -6.33 -14.87 6.66
N GLY A 102 -6.32 -15.90 5.80
CA GLY A 102 -6.93 -17.19 6.07
C GLY A 102 -6.28 -17.92 7.26
N VAL A 103 -4.95 -17.85 7.39
CA VAL A 103 -4.23 -18.38 8.56
C VAL A 103 -4.56 -17.56 9.81
N ALA A 104 -4.53 -16.22 9.74
CA ALA A 104 -4.84 -15.35 10.86
C ALA A 104 -6.28 -15.56 11.39
N LEU A 105 -7.23 -15.79 10.49
CA LEU A 105 -8.64 -16.03 10.83
C LEU A 105 -8.84 -17.30 11.67
N LYS A 106 -7.96 -18.30 11.56
CA LYS A 106 -8.00 -19.51 12.41
C LYS A 106 -7.76 -19.20 13.89
N TYR A 107 -7.09 -18.09 14.20
CA TYR A 107 -6.78 -17.67 15.56
C TYR A 107 -7.80 -16.65 16.08
N SER A 108 -8.10 -15.59 15.30
CA SER A 108 -9.14 -14.61 15.63
C SER A 108 -9.40 -13.67 14.45
N CYS A 109 -10.65 -13.20 14.32
CA CYS A 109 -11.01 -12.15 13.37
C CYS A 109 -10.23 -10.84 13.60
N ASN A 110 -9.89 -10.53 14.86
CA ASN A 110 -9.14 -9.30 15.21
C ASN A 110 -7.67 -9.35 14.79
N ILE A 111 -7.09 -10.54 14.59
CA ILE A 111 -5.70 -10.70 14.18
C ILE A 111 -5.55 -10.47 12.67
N VAL A 112 -6.60 -10.69 11.87
CA VAL A 112 -6.58 -10.47 10.42
C VAL A 112 -6.12 -9.05 10.07
N PRO A 113 -6.76 -7.96 10.56
CA PRO A 113 -6.29 -6.61 10.25
C PRO A 113 -4.91 -6.32 10.84
N LEU A 114 -4.55 -6.86 12.01
CA LEU A 114 -3.22 -6.67 12.59
C LEU A 114 -2.11 -7.33 11.75
N SER A 115 -2.38 -8.50 11.16
CA SER A 115 -1.46 -9.14 10.23
C SER A 115 -1.26 -8.32 8.95
N ALA A 116 -2.33 -7.70 8.43
CA ALA A 116 -2.23 -6.77 7.31
C ALA A 116 -1.45 -5.50 7.67
N ALA A 117 -1.59 -4.99 8.90
CA ALA A 117 -0.80 -3.87 9.41
C ALA A 117 0.71 -4.23 9.43
N LEU A 118 1.07 -5.43 9.87
CA LEU A 118 2.47 -5.90 9.85
C LEU A 118 3.03 -5.98 8.43
N VAL A 119 2.26 -6.52 7.47
CA VAL A 119 2.65 -6.54 6.05
C VAL A 119 2.82 -5.12 5.52
N GLY A 120 1.91 -4.20 5.88
CA GLY A 120 2.02 -2.78 5.54
C GLY A 120 3.29 -2.12 6.11
N ILE A 121 3.65 -2.44 7.35
CA ILE A 121 4.90 -1.97 7.99
C ILE A 121 6.12 -2.47 7.21
N ILE A 122 6.15 -3.75 6.80
CA ILE A 122 7.23 -4.29 5.96
C ILE A 122 7.32 -3.50 4.64
N GLY A 123 6.18 -3.26 3.97
CA GLY A 123 6.13 -2.43 2.76
C GLY A 123 6.68 -1.02 2.98
N LEU A 124 6.30 -0.37 4.08
CA LEU A 124 6.80 0.97 4.44
C LEU A 124 8.31 0.97 4.72
N LEU A 125 8.83 -0.06 5.41
CA LEU A 125 10.26 -0.22 5.65
C LEU A 125 11.04 -0.40 4.34
N LEU A 126 10.50 -1.14 3.37
CA LEU A 126 11.09 -1.27 2.04
C LEU A 126 11.17 0.08 1.31
N VAL A 127 10.13 0.92 1.42
CA VAL A 127 10.16 2.29 0.88
C VAL A 127 11.32 3.09 1.48
N PHE A 128 11.50 3.04 2.81
CA PHE A 128 12.61 3.72 3.47
C PHE A 128 13.98 3.13 3.12
N ALA A 129 14.09 1.81 2.98
CA ALA A 129 15.33 1.15 2.56
C ALA A 129 15.77 1.63 1.16
N GLN A 130 14.82 1.79 0.23
CA GLN A 130 15.11 2.34 -1.10
C GLN A 130 15.64 3.78 -1.05
N TYR A 131 15.28 4.58 -0.05
CA TYR A 131 15.82 5.94 0.09
C TYR A 131 17.30 5.93 0.48
N LYS A 132 17.72 4.97 1.32
CA LYS A 132 19.13 4.83 1.70
C LYS A 132 19.99 4.44 0.51
N VAL A 133 19.54 3.44 -0.26
CA VAL A 133 20.24 2.97 -1.47
C VAL A 133 20.37 4.09 -2.51
N LYS A 134 19.37 4.97 -2.64
CA LYS A 134 19.44 6.11 -3.58
C LYS A 134 20.38 7.25 -3.13
N ARG A 135 20.77 7.31 -1.85
CA ARG A 135 21.68 8.34 -1.30
C ARG A 135 23.16 7.94 -1.34
N GLU A 136 23.47 6.65 -1.35
CA GLU A 136 24.84 6.12 -1.44
C GLU A 136 25.59 6.28 -2.79
N PRO A 137 24.97 6.47 -3.97
CA PRO A 137 25.69 6.55 -5.25
C PRO A 137 26.54 7.81 -5.45
N GLN A 138 26.34 8.87 -4.64
CA GLN A 138 27.03 10.16 -4.80
C GLN A 138 28.09 10.45 -3.73
N ARG A 139 28.21 9.64 -2.68
CA ARG A 139 29.23 9.83 -1.63
C ARG A 139 30.57 9.14 -1.93
N SER A 140 30.66 8.34 -2.99
CA SER A 140 31.86 7.56 -3.35
C SER A 140 32.71 8.19 -4.46
N LEU A 141 32.37 9.40 -4.93
CA LEU A 141 33.07 10.09 -6.04
C LEU A 141 33.49 11.54 -5.69
N ALA A 142 33.57 11.87 -4.40
CA ALA A 142 34.11 13.15 -3.93
C ALA A 142 35.40 12.92 -3.14
#